data_AF-A0A7X5N1L8-F1
#
_entry.id   AF-A0A7X5N1L8-F1
#
_cell.length_a   1.000
_cell.length_b   1.000
_cell.length_c   1.000
_cell.angle_alpha   90.00
_cell.angle_beta   90.00
_cell.angle_gamma   90.00
#
_symmetry.space_group_name_H-M   'P 1'
#
loop_
_entity.id
_entity.type
_entity.pdbx_description
1 polymer ?
#
loop_
_entity_poly.entity_id
_entity_poly.type
_entity_poly.pdbx_seq_one_letter_code
_entity_poly.pdbx_strand_id
1 'polypeptide(L)'
;MAGPHDAPLQALFLPFAQGVLPWPSGPVLFLRARDGFPLREHAAADALTCEQSFRPFAEALERNGWNVREESEIEADSTRYALVLVLPPRQREEARALFARAVALAAPGGRVVACQSNNEGARSGEADLRQLTGLAGSLTKHHCRTYWSAPLPADTDAALQARWAALDAPRPILDGRFVSRPGVFAWDRIDPASALLVEHLPSTLSGHGADLGAGFGYLSAEVLARCPKVTGLDLYEAEARALTLARRNLQAIAHPAQLQYHWRDVTAGLGAQYDFIVSNPPFHTPSRADRPDIGQRFIAVAAQALR
;
A
#
# COMPACT_ATOMS: atom_id res chain seq x y z
N MET A 1 -0.65 -8.81 -11.77
CA MET A 1 -0.37 -7.99 -12.98
C MET A 1 -1.41 -6.87 -13.08
N ALA A 2 -0.97 -5.61 -13.15
CA ALA A 2 -1.85 -4.50 -13.54
C ALA A 2 -2.40 -4.81 -14.94
N GLY A 3 -3.69 -4.58 -15.18
CA GLY A 3 -4.29 -4.82 -16.49
C GLY A 3 -3.59 -4.00 -17.59
N PRO A 4 -3.74 -4.38 -18.87
CA PRO A 4 -3.07 -3.71 -20.00
C PRO A 4 -3.35 -2.19 -20.10
N HIS A 5 -4.32 -1.67 -19.34
CA HIS A 5 -4.60 -0.24 -19.21
C HIS A 5 -4.85 0.15 -17.75
N ASP A 6 -3.81 0.50 -17.00
CA ASP A 6 -3.96 1.22 -15.72
C ASP A 6 -4.41 2.67 -16.02
N ALA A 7 -5.73 2.89 -16.01
CA ALA A 7 -6.33 4.17 -16.37
C ALA A 7 -5.88 5.34 -15.48
N PRO A 8 -5.80 5.21 -14.13
CA PRO A 8 -5.20 6.23 -13.28
C PRO A 8 -3.76 6.57 -13.67
N LEU A 9 -2.91 5.57 -13.93
CA LEU A 9 -1.53 5.80 -14.36
C LEU A 9 -1.48 6.55 -15.71
N GLN A 10 -2.26 6.12 -16.70
CA GLN A 10 -2.34 6.82 -17.99
C GLN A 10 -2.79 8.27 -17.83
N ALA A 11 -3.84 8.49 -17.04
CA ALA A 11 -4.37 9.83 -16.82
C ALA A 11 -3.39 10.74 -16.05
N LEU A 12 -2.62 10.19 -15.10
CA LEU A 12 -1.64 10.94 -14.31
C LEU A 12 -0.60 11.66 -15.19
N PHE A 13 -0.19 11.02 -16.28
CA PHE A 13 0.85 11.55 -17.18
C PHE A 13 0.31 12.47 -18.30
N LEU A 14 -1.01 12.58 -18.48
CA LEU A 14 -1.60 13.41 -19.54
C LEU A 14 -1.18 14.88 -19.52
N PRO A 15 -1.05 15.58 -18.37
CA PRO A 15 -0.59 16.96 -18.36
C PRO A 15 0.79 17.14 -18.99
N PHE A 16 1.67 16.15 -18.85
CA PHE A 16 3.01 16.17 -19.45
C PHE A 16 2.97 15.83 -20.94
N ALA A 17 2.25 14.78 -21.30
CA ALA A 17 2.06 14.37 -22.71
C ALA A 17 1.42 15.46 -23.58
N GLN A 18 0.56 16.30 -22.99
CA GLN A 18 -0.11 17.42 -23.68
C GLN A 18 0.67 18.74 -23.62
N GLY A 19 1.85 18.77 -22.99
CA GLY A 19 2.63 20.00 -22.81
C GLY A 19 2.00 21.04 -21.88
N VAL A 20 0.99 20.64 -21.08
CA VAL A 20 0.35 21.50 -20.08
C VAL A 20 1.30 21.73 -18.88
N LEU A 21 2.05 20.69 -18.51
CA LEU A 21 3.11 20.77 -17.52
C LEU A 21 4.44 20.33 -18.14
N PRO A 22 5.54 21.06 -17.89
CA PRO A 22 6.87 20.56 -18.22
C PRO A 22 7.28 19.46 -17.24
N TRP A 23 8.06 18.49 -17.72
CA TRP A 23 8.80 17.58 -16.83
C TRP A 23 9.93 18.37 -16.14
N PRO A 24 10.16 18.22 -14.83
CA PRO A 24 11.16 19.01 -14.12
C PRO A 24 12.59 18.55 -14.44
N SER A 25 13.57 19.44 -14.22
CA SER A 25 15.00 19.10 -14.25
C SER A 25 15.54 18.55 -12.92
N GLY A 26 14.77 18.67 -11.84
CA GLY A 26 15.14 18.19 -10.50
C GLY A 26 14.59 16.80 -10.18
N PRO A 27 14.92 16.25 -8.99
CA PRO A 27 14.53 14.89 -8.61
C PRO A 27 13.01 14.75 -8.54
N VAL A 28 12.50 13.60 -9.00
CA VAL A 28 11.07 13.26 -8.99
C VAL A 28 10.81 12.11 -8.02
N LEU A 29 9.75 12.22 -7.23
CA LEU A 29 9.24 11.14 -6.40
C LEU A 29 7.89 10.69 -6.94
N PHE A 30 7.67 9.38 -7.00
CA PHE A 30 6.37 8.80 -7.28
C PHE A 30 5.89 7.97 -6.10
N LEU A 31 4.92 8.53 -5.36
CA LEU A 31 4.26 7.87 -4.25
C LEU A 31 3.17 6.92 -4.73
N ARG A 32 3.19 5.70 -4.18
CA ARG A 32 2.35 4.57 -4.63
C ARG A 32 2.55 4.29 -6.13
N ALA A 33 3.81 4.35 -6.56
CA ALA A 33 4.23 4.21 -7.94
C ALA A 33 3.70 2.92 -8.57
N ARG A 34 3.33 3.01 -9.85
CA ARG A 34 2.99 1.83 -10.65
C ARG A 34 3.76 1.92 -11.95
N ASP A 35 4.33 0.79 -12.36
CA ASP A 35 5.01 0.69 -13.64
C ASP A 35 4.01 0.66 -14.81
N GLY A 36 4.44 1.19 -15.95
CA GLY A 36 3.66 1.19 -17.19
C GLY A 36 4.27 2.10 -18.25
N PHE A 37 3.81 1.96 -19.50
CA PHE A 37 4.30 2.75 -20.63
C PHE A 37 4.33 4.27 -20.38
N PRO A 38 3.28 4.91 -19.82
CA PRO A 38 3.31 6.36 -19.55
C PRO A 38 4.45 6.79 -18.63
N LEU A 39 4.79 5.97 -17.62
CA LEU A 39 5.93 6.25 -16.74
C LEU A 39 7.25 6.21 -17.52
N ARG A 40 7.41 5.16 -18.33
CA ARG A 40 8.63 4.89 -19.10
C ARG A 40 8.88 5.87 -20.24
N GLU A 41 7.82 6.52 -20.76
CA GLU A 41 7.91 7.53 -21.80
C GLU A 41 8.42 8.88 -21.27
N HIS A 42 8.08 9.21 -20.01
CA HIS A 42 8.34 10.53 -19.44
C HIS A 42 9.52 10.58 -18.47
N ALA A 43 9.81 9.48 -17.77
CA ALA A 43 10.84 9.45 -16.72
C ALA A 43 12.05 8.60 -17.14
N ALA A 44 13.23 9.05 -16.73
CA ALA A 44 14.44 8.23 -16.72
C ALA A 44 14.62 7.61 -15.32
N ALA A 45 15.13 6.37 -15.26
CA ALA A 45 15.23 5.60 -14.02
C ALA A 45 16.18 6.21 -12.97
N ASP A 46 17.17 6.99 -13.41
CA ASP A 46 18.16 7.68 -12.56
C ASP A 46 17.61 8.97 -11.93
N ALA A 47 16.57 9.57 -12.51
CA ALA A 47 15.95 10.81 -12.04
C ALA A 47 14.65 10.62 -11.26
N LEU A 48 14.16 9.37 -11.15
CA LEU A 48 12.90 9.03 -10.51
C LEU A 48 13.09 8.04 -9.35
N THR A 49 12.65 8.45 -8.17
CA THR A 49 12.48 7.57 -7.01
C THR A 49 11.02 7.10 -6.96
N CYS A 50 10.81 5.79 -6.84
CA CYS A 50 9.49 5.17 -6.68
C CYS A 50 9.31 4.68 -5.25
N GLU A 51 8.14 4.95 -4.66
CA GLU A 51 7.73 4.31 -3.41
C GLU A 51 6.50 3.43 -3.67
N GLN A 52 6.56 2.18 -3.21
CA GLN A 52 5.46 1.24 -3.35
C GLN A 52 5.49 0.17 -2.25
N SER A 53 4.42 0.12 -1.44
CA SER A 53 4.29 -0.83 -0.34
C SER A 53 3.58 -2.12 -0.72
N PHE A 54 2.88 -2.16 -1.87
CA PHE A 54 2.22 -3.35 -2.39
C PHE A 54 3.17 -4.15 -3.30
N ARG A 55 3.59 -5.33 -2.84
CA ARG A 55 4.65 -6.15 -3.45
C ARG A 55 4.45 -6.38 -4.95
N PRO A 56 3.26 -6.75 -5.46
CA PRO A 56 3.09 -6.98 -6.90
C PRO A 56 3.40 -5.75 -7.76
N PHE A 57 3.17 -4.53 -7.25
CA PHE A 57 3.52 -3.29 -7.94
C PHE A 57 4.99 -2.94 -7.75
N ALA A 58 5.57 -3.17 -6.57
CA ALA A 58 7.00 -2.97 -6.32
C ALA A 58 7.84 -3.90 -7.22
N GLU A 59 7.50 -5.18 -7.31
CA GLU A 59 8.17 -6.15 -8.19
C GLU A 59 8.10 -5.76 -9.67
N ALA A 60 6.98 -5.17 -10.10
CA ALA A 60 6.86 -4.67 -11.46
C ALA A 60 7.82 -3.50 -11.72
N LEU A 61 7.98 -2.60 -10.75
CA LEU A 61 8.92 -1.50 -10.85
C LEU A 61 10.37 -2.00 -10.84
N GLU A 62 10.74 -2.83 -9.85
CA GLU A 62 12.09 -3.42 -9.71
C GLU A 62 12.54 -4.16 -10.97
N ARG A 63 11.65 -5.00 -11.54
CA ARG A 63 11.95 -5.79 -12.75
C ARG A 63 12.25 -4.92 -13.97
N ASN A 64 11.74 -3.68 -14.00
CA ASN A 64 11.98 -2.73 -15.07
C ASN A 64 13.09 -1.71 -14.72
N GLY A 65 13.86 -1.96 -13.66
CA GLY A 65 15.04 -1.17 -13.30
C GLY A 65 14.77 0.14 -12.60
N TRP A 66 13.55 0.37 -12.11
CA TRP A 66 13.22 1.58 -11.34
C TRP A 66 13.83 1.52 -9.93
N ASN A 67 14.27 2.67 -9.42
CA ASN A 67 14.69 2.83 -8.03
C ASN A 67 13.47 2.77 -7.10
N VAL A 68 13.20 1.62 -6.49
CA VAL A 68 12.10 1.43 -5.54
C VAL A 68 12.63 1.52 -4.12
N ARG A 69 12.03 2.39 -3.30
CA ARG A 69 12.37 2.60 -1.89
C ARG A 69 11.15 2.38 -0.99
N GLU A 70 11.41 1.92 0.22
CA GLU A 70 10.41 1.81 1.27
C GLU A 70 10.05 3.18 1.87
N GLU A 71 8.86 3.27 2.48
CA GLU A 71 8.36 4.48 3.15
C GLU A 71 9.39 5.04 4.16
N SER A 72 10.01 4.16 4.95
CA SER A 72 11.01 4.48 5.97
C SER A 72 12.31 5.03 5.38
N GLU A 73 12.74 4.53 4.22
CA GLU A 73 13.94 5.00 3.54
C GLU A 73 13.72 6.41 2.98
N ILE A 74 12.53 6.71 2.46
CA ILE A 74 12.15 8.05 2.01
C ILE A 74 12.09 9.02 3.18
N GLU A 75 11.55 8.59 4.33
CA GLU A 75 11.43 9.43 5.53
C GLU A 75 12.78 9.72 6.20
N ALA A 76 13.72 8.79 6.13
CA ALA A 76 15.08 8.99 6.62
C ALA A 76 15.93 9.92 5.73
N ASP A 77 15.46 10.19 4.50
CA ASP A 77 16.16 11.01 3.52
C ASP A 77 15.76 12.50 3.63
N SER A 78 16.74 13.38 3.55
CA SER A 78 16.51 14.84 3.54
C SER A 78 16.17 15.38 2.15
N THR A 79 16.20 14.55 1.12
CA THR A 79 15.88 14.92 -0.27
C THR A 79 14.50 15.57 -0.36
N ARG A 80 14.42 16.62 -1.19
CA ARG A 80 13.17 17.29 -1.56
C ARG A 80 13.03 17.29 -3.07
N TYR A 81 11.80 17.10 -3.53
CA TYR A 81 11.53 16.73 -4.92
C TYR A 81 10.92 17.90 -5.70
N ALA A 82 11.40 18.13 -6.92
CA ALA A 82 10.83 19.14 -7.81
C ALA A 82 9.41 18.77 -8.27
N LEU A 83 9.11 17.47 -8.31
CA LEU A 83 7.79 16.93 -8.61
C LEU A 83 7.51 15.71 -7.73
N VAL A 84 6.33 15.68 -7.12
CA VAL A 84 5.80 14.51 -6.42
C VAL A 84 4.55 14.04 -7.15
N LEU A 85 4.66 12.88 -7.79
CA LEU A 85 3.56 12.17 -8.42
C LEU A 85 2.85 11.31 -7.37
N VAL A 86 1.51 11.25 -7.43
CA VAL A 86 0.71 10.52 -6.43
C VAL A 86 -0.42 9.74 -7.10
N LEU A 87 -0.56 8.47 -6.76
CA LEU A 87 -1.78 7.68 -7.00
C LEU A 87 -2.48 7.41 -5.65
N PRO A 88 -3.38 8.31 -5.20
CA PRO A 88 -3.96 8.20 -3.88
C PRO A 88 -4.87 6.98 -3.74
N PRO A 89 -4.87 6.34 -2.55
CA PRO A 89 -5.72 5.22 -2.23
C PRO A 89 -7.19 5.65 -2.12
N ARG A 90 -8.09 4.67 -2.05
CA ARG A 90 -9.53 4.91 -1.87
C ARG A 90 -9.88 5.32 -0.43
N GLN A 91 -9.13 4.84 0.57
CA GLN A 91 -9.38 5.18 1.97
C GLN A 91 -9.02 6.66 2.15
N ARG A 92 -10.01 7.47 2.58
CA ARG A 92 -9.89 8.94 2.59
C ARG A 92 -8.84 9.48 3.56
N GLU A 93 -8.74 8.92 4.75
CA GLU A 93 -7.73 9.30 5.75
C GLU A 93 -6.32 8.98 5.24
N GLU A 94 -6.11 7.79 4.68
CA GLU A 94 -4.85 7.40 4.04
C GLU A 94 -4.50 8.34 2.88
N ALA A 95 -5.49 8.69 2.03
CA ALA A 95 -5.30 9.61 0.91
C ALA A 95 -4.92 11.03 1.37
N ARG A 96 -5.56 11.53 2.43
CA ARG A 96 -5.24 12.85 3.02
C ARG A 96 -3.85 12.89 3.61
N ALA A 97 -3.48 11.86 4.36
CA ALA A 97 -2.13 11.75 4.89
C ALA A 97 -1.09 11.66 3.76
N LEU A 98 -1.39 10.92 2.70
CA LEU A 98 -0.53 10.84 1.52
C LEU A 98 -0.37 12.19 0.81
N PHE A 99 -1.42 13.02 0.72
CA PHE A 99 -1.27 14.38 0.19
C PHE A 99 -0.41 15.27 1.10
N ALA A 100 -0.62 15.20 2.42
CA ALA A 100 0.19 15.96 3.38
C ALA A 100 1.68 15.56 3.28
N ARG A 101 1.96 14.26 3.12
CA ARG A 101 3.30 13.72 2.90
C ARG A 101 3.87 14.15 1.55
N ALA A 102 3.09 14.13 0.48
CA ALA A 102 3.52 14.61 -0.84
C ALA A 102 3.93 16.10 -0.79
N VAL A 103 3.18 16.94 -0.09
CA VAL A 103 3.53 18.35 0.13
C VAL A 103 4.80 18.50 0.97
N ALA A 104 5.01 17.66 1.99
CA ALA A 104 6.20 17.71 2.85
C ALA A 104 7.49 17.34 2.10
N LEU A 105 7.37 16.42 1.15
CA LEU A 105 8.48 15.90 0.36
C LEU A 105 8.81 16.78 -0.85
N ALA A 106 7.89 17.65 -1.27
CA ALA A 106 8.15 18.59 -2.35
C ALA A 106 9.14 19.69 -1.92
N ALA A 107 10.03 20.07 -2.84
CA ALA A 107 10.92 21.21 -2.65
C ALA A 107 10.15 22.54 -2.74
N PRO A 108 10.67 23.65 -2.18
CA PRO A 108 10.15 24.98 -2.47
C PRO A 108 10.06 25.22 -3.99
N GLY A 109 8.91 25.66 -4.48
CA GLY A 109 8.62 25.79 -5.92
C GLY A 109 8.31 24.47 -6.65
N GLY A 110 8.43 23.33 -5.98
CA GLY A 110 8.04 22.02 -6.50
C GLY A 110 6.52 21.87 -6.65
N ARG A 111 6.07 20.77 -7.25
CA ARG A 111 4.65 20.52 -7.51
C ARG A 111 4.22 19.14 -7.06
N VAL A 112 2.95 19.03 -6.65
CA VAL A 112 2.26 17.75 -6.46
C VAL A 112 1.29 17.53 -7.61
N VAL A 113 1.36 16.38 -8.27
CA VAL A 113 0.43 15.96 -9.31
C VAL A 113 -0.18 14.63 -8.88
N ALA A 114 -1.51 14.59 -8.78
CA ALA A 114 -2.23 13.42 -8.32
C ALA A 114 -3.28 12.99 -9.34
N CYS A 115 -3.56 11.68 -9.38
CA CYS A 115 -4.62 11.14 -10.21
C CYS A 115 -5.39 10.05 -9.46
N GLN A 116 -6.73 10.10 -9.57
CA GLN A 116 -7.62 9.07 -9.03
C GLN A 116 -8.70 8.72 -10.05
N SER A 117 -9.19 7.49 -9.98
CA SER A 117 -10.41 7.08 -10.67
C SER A 117 -11.63 7.79 -10.07
N ASN A 118 -12.61 8.16 -10.90
CA ASN A 118 -13.87 8.77 -10.44
C ASN A 118 -14.60 7.85 -9.45
N ASN A 119 -14.44 6.53 -9.59
CA ASN A 119 -15.04 5.52 -8.71
C ASN A 119 -14.26 5.32 -7.40
N GLU A 120 -13.13 6.00 -7.24
CA GLU A 120 -12.22 5.91 -6.10
C GLU A 120 -12.05 7.27 -5.39
N GLY A 121 -12.96 8.21 -5.63
CA GLY A 121 -13.04 9.45 -4.87
C GLY A 121 -12.34 10.65 -5.51
N ALA A 122 -12.07 10.64 -6.82
CA ALA A 122 -11.29 11.69 -7.48
C ALA A 122 -11.79 13.13 -7.27
N ARG A 123 -13.11 13.36 -7.19
CA ARG A 123 -13.68 14.68 -6.86
C ARG A 123 -13.33 15.14 -5.44
N SER A 124 -13.36 14.20 -4.49
CA SER A 124 -12.98 14.45 -3.11
C SER A 124 -11.48 14.69 -2.99
N GLY A 125 -10.64 13.89 -3.67
CA GLY A 125 -9.20 14.07 -3.68
C GLY A 125 -8.76 15.39 -4.32
N GLU A 126 -9.42 15.83 -5.41
CA GLU A 126 -9.19 17.15 -5.98
C GLU A 126 -9.49 18.27 -4.96
N ALA A 127 -10.63 18.17 -4.26
CA ALA A 127 -10.98 19.13 -3.22
C ALA A 127 -10.00 19.10 -2.04
N ASP A 128 -9.54 17.91 -1.64
CA ASP A 128 -8.57 17.75 -0.56
C ASP A 128 -7.21 18.38 -0.95
N LEU A 129 -6.67 18.12 -2.15
CA LEU A 129 -5.40 18.75 -2.58
C LEU A 129 -5.53 20.27 -2.75
N ARG A 130 -6.70 20.75 -3.23
CA ARG A 130 -7.01 22.18 -3.31
C ARG A 130 -6.94 22.82 -1.93
N GLN A 131 -7.42 22.15 -0.89
CA GLN A 131 -7.39 22.67 0.47
C GLN A 131 -5.96 22.82 1.01
N LEU A 132 -5.06 21.89 0.67
CA LEU A 132 -3.66 21.94 1.11
C LEU A 132 -2.81 22.97 0.36
N THR A 133 -3.04 23.12 -0.95
CA THR A 133 -2.05 23.77 -1.85
C THR A 133 -2.64 24.82 -2.80
N GLY A 134 -3.96 24.99 -2.82
CA GLY A 134 -4.64 25.53 -4.00
C GLY A 134 -4.60 24.53 -5.17
N LEU A 135 -5.10 24.90 -6.36
CA LEU A 135 -4.88 24.11 -7.58
C LEU A 135 -4.50 25.03 -8.72
N ALA A 136 -3.55 24.59 -9.52
CA ALA A 136 -3.20 25.25 -10.78
C ALA A 136 -3.98 24.68 -11.97
N GLY A 137 -4.50 23.46 -11.88
CA GLY A 137 -5.32 22.89 -12.93
C GLY A 137 -5.77 21.46 -12.66
N SER A 138 -6.61 20.97 -13.55
CA SER A 138 -7.05 19.58 -13.60
C SER A 138 -7.40 19.15 -15.03
N LEU A 139 -7.31 17.85 -15.30
CA LEU A 139 -7.78 17.19 -16.52
C LEU A 139 -8.64 15.99 -16.14
N THR A 140 -9.59 15.63 -17.00
CA THR A 140 -10.41 14.43 -16.84
C THR A 140 -10.34 13.60 -18.12
N LYS A 141 -9.92 12.34 -18.01
CA LYS A 141 -9.85 11.37 -19.11
C LYS A 141 -9.82 9.95 -18.52
N HIS A 142 -10.20 8.94 -19.30
CA HIS A 142 -10.17 7.53 -18.87
C HIS A 142 -10.97 7.25 -17.57
N HIS A 143 -12.09 7.97 -17.36
CA HIS A 143 -12.85 7.94 -16.09
C HIS A 143 -12.02 8.28 -14.84
N CYS A 144 -10.90 8.96 -15.03
CA CYS A 144 -10.01 9.43 -13.99
C CYS A 144 -9.90 10.95 -14.04
N ARG A 145 -9.46 11.52 -12.93
CA ARG A 145 -9.16 12.94 -12.82
C ARG A 145 -7.74 13.11 -12.34
N THR A 146 -6.99 13.89 -13.09
CA THR A 146 -5.63 14.33 -12.75
C THR A 146 -5.70 15.79 -12.35
N TYR A 147 -5.07 16.16 -11.25
CA TYR A 147 -5.10 17.52 -10.71
C TYR A 147 -3.77 17.82 -10.04
N TRP A 148 -3.38 19.09 -10.06
CA TRP A 148 -2.05 19.49 -9.62
C TRP A 148 -2.02 20.84 -8.91
N SER A 149 -1.09 20.95 -7.97
CA SER A 149 -0.83 22.18 -7.24
C SER A 149 -0.20 23.25 -8.15
N ALA A 150 -0.31 24.51 -7.73
CA ALA A 150 0.65 25.53 -8.14
C ALA A 150 2.06 25.16 -7.65
N PRO A 151 3.14 25.81 -8.14
CA PRO A 151 4.44 25.72 -7.47
C PRO A 151 4.24 26.02 -5.99
N LEU A 152 4.66 25.10 -5.13
CA LEU A 152 4.39 25.22 -3.71
C LEU A 152 5.17 26.40 -3.14
N PRO A 153 4.52 27.28 -2.36
CA PRO A 153 5.22 28.34 -1.64
C PRO A 153 6.17 27.72 -0.61
N ALA A 154 7.14 28.51 -0.14
CA ALA A 154 7.99 28.08 0.97
C ALA A 154 7.18 27.81 2.25
N ASP A 155 6.08 28.53 2.46
CA ASP A 155 5.19 28.40 3.61
C ASP A 155 3.82 27.85 3.20
N THR A 156 3.58 26.56 3.44
CA THR A 156 2.27 25.91 3.32
C THR A 156 1.50 25.96 4.65
N ASP A 157 0.20 25.62 4.67
CA ASP A 157 -0.57 25.48 5.92
C ASP A 157 -0.04 24.28 6.74
N ALA A 158 1.00 24.53 7.53
CA ALA A 158 1.69 23.54 8.34
C ALA A 158 0.76 22.88 9.37
N ALA A 159 -0.24 23.61 9.88
CA ALA A 159 -1.19 23.08 10.84
C ALA A 159 -2.15 22.08 10.20
N LEU A 160 -2.67 22.38 9.01
CA LEU A 160 -3.48 21.42 8.25
C LEU A 160 -2.66 20.21 7.82
N GLN A 161 -1.44 20.43 7.32
CA GLN A 161 -0.53 19.37 6.92
C GLN A 161 -0.24 18.41 8.08
N ALA A 162 0.09 18.93 9.26
CA ALA A 162 0.34 18.11 10.45
C ALA A 162 -0.90 17.31 10.88
N ARG A 163 -2.10 17.94 10.86
CA ARG A 163 -3.35 17.24 11.16
C ARG A 163 -3.62 16.09 10.20
N TRP A 164 -3.35 16.28 8.91
CA TRP A 164 -3.58 15.25 7.89
C TRP A 164 -2.53 14.15 7.93
N ALA A 165 -1.26 14.49 8.14
CA ALA A 165 -0.19 13.51 8.34
C ALA A 165 -0.51 12.56 9.50
N ALA A 166 -1.06 13.09 10.60
CA ALA A 166 -1.46 12.29 11.76
C ALA A 166 -2.59 11.28 11.48
N LEU A 167 -3.34 11.43 10.38
CA LEU A 167 -4.42 10.50 10.05
C LEU A 167 -3.92 9.08 9.74
N ASP A 168 -2.67 8.93 9.28
CA ASP A 168 -2.10 7.61 8.95
C ASP A 168 -1.38 6.94 10.14
N ALA A 169 -1.35 7.60 11.30
CA ALA A 169 -0.63 7.08 12.45
C ALA A 169 -1.21 5.72 12.91
N PRO A 170 -0.35 4.73 13.23
CA PRO A 170 -0.80 3.51 13.89
C PRO A 170 -1.49 3.82 15.22
N ARG A 171 -2.70 3.29 15.40
CA ARG A 171 -3.53 3.49 16.58
C ARG A 171 -4.06 2.19 17.15
N PRO A 172 -4.31 2.11 18.47
CA PRO A 172 -4.97 0.97 19.08
C PRO A 172 -6.37 0.77 18.50
N ILE A 173 -6.74 -0.48 18.26
CA ILE A 173 -8.07 -0.92 17.83
C ILE A 173 -8.52 -2.06 18.73
N LEU A 174 -9.82 -2.41 18.70
CA LEU A 174 -10.37 -3.56 19.43
C LEU A 174 -9.97 -3.55 20.91
N ASP A 175 -10.30 -2.44 21.59
CA ASP A 175 -9.97 -2.17 23.00
C ASP A 175 -8.47 -2.29 23.33
N GLY A 176 -7.62 -1.99 22.36
CA GLY A 176 -6.16 -2.00 22.50
C GLY A 176 -5.53 -3.37 22.31
N ARG A 177 -6.31 -4.39 21.94
CA ARG A 177 -5.79 -5.73 21.63
C ARG A 177 -4.83 -5.72 20.43
N PHE A 178 -5.08 -4.85 19.46
CA PHE A 178 -4.25 -4.71 18.27
C PHE A 178 -3.95 -3.24 17.98
N VAL A 179 -2.89 -3.00 17.21
CA VAL A 179 -2.57 -1.71 16.59
C VAL A 179 -2.74 -1.86 15.09
N SER A 180 -3.36 -0.85 14.46
CA SER A 180 -3.56 -0.81 13.01
C SER A 180 -3.58 0.64 12.50
N ARG A 181 -3.66 0.85 11.18
CA ARG A 181 -3.72 2.19 10.56
C ARG A 181 -4.62 2.23 9.32
N PRO A 182 -5.23 3.38 8.99
CA PRO A 182 -5.95 3.59 7.73
C PRO A 182 -5.27 3.02 6.50
N GLY A 183 -6.07 2.43 5.61
CA GLY A 183 -5.60 1.85 4.35
C GLY A 183 -5.31 0.36 4.40
N VAL A 184 -5.09 -0.20 5.60
CA VAL A 184 -4.95 -1.65 5.80
C VAL A 184 -6.31 -2.34 5.66
N PHE A 185 -6.32 -3.59 5.20
CA PHE A 185 -7.55 -4.38 5.13
C PHE A 185 -8.20 -4.51 6.51
N ALA A 186 -9.51 -4.28 6.59
CA ALA A 186 -10.29 -4.26 7.83
C ALA A 186 -9.61 -3.44 8.96
N TRP A 187 -8.97 -2.32 8.63
CA TRP A 187 -8.01 -1.66 9.54
C TRP A 187 -8.54 -1.34 10.96
N ASP A 188 -9.83 -1.16 11.17
CA ASP A 188 -10.45 -0.76 12.45
C ASP A 188 -11.27 -1.86 13.14
N ARG A 189 -11.33 -3.07 12.56
CA ARG A 189 -12.23 -4.13 13.02
C ARG A 189 -11.70 -5.51 12.70
N ILE A 190 -12.36 -6.53 13.23
CA ILE A 190 -12.16 -7.90 12.76
C ILE A 190 -13.00 -8.10 11.51
N ASP A 191 -12.40 -8.63 10.45
CA ASP A 191 -13.13 -9.04 9.26
C ASP A 191 -14.08 -10.22 9.59
N PRO A 192 -15.37 -10.17 9.20
CA PRO A 192 -16.32 -11.24 9.52
C PRO A 192 -15.90 -12.63 9.01
N ALA A 193 -15.23 -12.73 7.86
CA ALA A 193 -14.77 -14.01 7.35
C ALA A 193 -13.58 -14.55 8.17
N SER A 194 -12.66 -13.67 8.59
CA SER A 194 -11.61 -14.05 9.55
C SER A 194 -12.19 -14.48 10.90
N ALA A 195 -13.22 -13.80 11.42
CA ALA A 195 -13.88 -14.18 12.66
C ALA A 195 -14.52 -15.58 12.55
N LEU A 196 -15.25 -15.83 11.46
CA LEU A 196 -15.85 -17.13 11.18
C LEU A 196 -14.79 -18.23 11.03
N LEU A 197 -13.67 -17.95 10.37
CA LEU A 197 -12.57 -18.91 10.25
C LEU A 197 -12.01 -19.26 11.64
N VAL A 198 -11.87 -18.27 12.52
CA VAL A 198 -11.39 -18.45 13.89
C VAL A 198 -12.37 -19.26 14.73
N GLU A 199 -13.69 -19.12 14.55
CA GLU A 199 -14.69 -19.98 15.21
C GLU A 199 -14.48 -21.47 14.90
N HIS A 200 -14.00 -21.79 13.69
CA HIS A 200 -13.73 -23.16 13.24
C HIS A 200 -12.26 -23.58 13.32
N LEU A 201 -11.37 -22.71 13.80
CA LEU A 201 -9.94 -23.00 13.87
C LEU A 201 -9.66 -24.10 14.92
N PRO A 202 -9.04 -25.23 14.54
CA PRO A 202 -8.77 -26.31 15.48
C PRO A 202 -7.69 -25.89 16.49
N SER A 203 -7.78 -26.39 17.72
CA SER A 203 -6.75 -26.21 18.75
C SER A 203 -5.60 -27.22 18.65
N THR A 204 -5.63 -28.08 17.63
CA THR A 204 -4.71 -29.20 17.44
C THR A 204 -3.59 -28.91 16.43
N LEU A 205 -3.52 -27.70 15.85
CA LEU A 205 -2.43 -27.34 14.94
C LEU A 205 -1.08 -27.45 15.66
N SER A 206 -0.08 -27.96 14.94
CA SER A 206 1.25 -28.22 15.48
C SER A 206 2.31 -28.13 14.39
N GLY A 207 3.56 -27.93 14.78
CA GLY A 207 4.68 -27.84 13.83
C GLY A 207 4.86 -26.43 13.28
N HIS A 208 5.31 -26.32 12.03
CA HIS A 208 5.59 -25.05 11.37
C HIS A 208 4.51 -24.76 10.34
N GLY A 209 3.77 -23.66 10.51
CA GLY A 209 2.71 -23.25 9.59
C GLY A 209 2.97 -21.95 8.86
N ALA A 210 2.01 -21.56 8.01
CA ALA A 210 1.99 -20.25 7.36
C ALA A 210 0.63 -19.55 7.47
N ASP A 211 0.64 -18.21 7.53
CA ASP A 211 -0.52 -17.33 7.38
C ASP A 211 -0.40 -16.58 6.06
N LEU A 212 -1.26 -16.92 5.08
CA LEU A 212 -1.23 -16.31 3.74
C LEU A 212 -2.22 -15.14 3.65
N GLY A 213 -1.69 -13.94 3.50
CA GLY A 213 -2.48 -12.70 3.59
C GLY A 213 -2.69 -12.29 5.03
N ALA A 214 -1.62 -12.23 5.82
CA ALA A 214 -1.69 -12.11 7.27
C ALA A 214 -2.30 -10.78 7.78
N GLY A 215 -2.39 -9.75 6.93
CA GLY A 215 -2.94 -8.45 7.30
C GLY A 215 -2.18 -7.84 8.49
N PHE A 216 -2.92 -7.35 9.50
CA PHE A 216 -2.33 -6.87 10.76
C PHE A 216 -2.06 -8.00 11.79
N GLY A 217 -2.15 -9.27 11.39
CA GLY A 217 -1.76 -10.42 12.21
C GLY A 217 -2.87 -11.07 13.04
N TYR A 218 -4.14 -10.80 12.75
CA TYR A 218 -5.26 -11.34 13.54
C TYR A 218 -5.32 -12.87 13.55
N LEU A 219 -5.29 -13.53 12.38
CA LEU A 219 -5.37 -14.99 12.30
C LEU A 219 -4.15 -15.64 12.97
N SER A 220 -2.96 -15.13 12.68
CA SER A 220 -1.73 -15.52 13.37
C SER A 220 -1.84 -15.45 14.90
N ALA A 221 -2.39 -14.36 15.44
CA ALA A 221 -2.59 -14.20 16.88
C ALA A 221 -3.52 -15.27 17.46
N GLU A 222 -4.61 -15.59 16.76
CA GLU A 222 -5.58 -16.62 17.18
C GLU A 222 -4.98 -18.03 17.09
N VAL A 223 -4.19 -18.33 16.06
CA VAL A 223 -3.44 -19.59 15.95
C VAL A 223 -2.52 -19.77 17.16
N LEU A 224 -1.68 -18.77 17.45
CA LEU A 224 -0.71 -18.84 18.55
C LEU A 224 -1.41 -18.93 19.92
N ALA A 225 -2.53 -18.23 20.11
CA ALA A 225 -3.27 -18.30 21.37
C ALA A 225 -3.91 -19.69 21.62
N ARG A 226 -4.32 -20.38 20.55
CA ARG A 226 -5.08 -21.65 20.64
C ARG A 226 -4.21 -22.90 20.55
N CYS A 227 -3.06 -22.82 19.87
CA CYS A 227 -2.32 -23.99 19.42
C CYS A 227 -0.91 -24.04 20.04
N PRO A 228 -0.76 -24.56 21.28
CA PRO A 228 0.52 -24.52 22.01
C PRO A 228 1.64 -25.38 21.38
N LYS A 229 1.31 -26.25 20.42
CA LYS A 229 2.26 -27.13 19.72
C LYS A 229 2.79 -26.52 18.43
N VAL A 230 2.42 -25.28 18.09
CA VAL A 230 3.00 -24.56 16.96
C VAL A 230 4.44 -24.17 17.31
N THR A 231 5.38 -24.60 16.50
CA THR A 231 6.82 -24.35 16.67
C THR A 231 7.31 -23.17 15.84
N GLY A 232 6.60 -22.84 14.76
CA GLY A 232 6.91 -21.70 13.90
C GLY A 232 5.71 -21.26 13.05
N LEU A 233 5.69 -19.99 12.65
CA LEU A 233 4.66 -19.42 11.80
C LEU A 233 5.26 -18.38 10.85
N ASP A 234 5.12 -18.62 9.55
CA ASP A 234 5.56 -17.68 8.51
C ASP A 234 4.36 -16.84 8.04
N LEU A 235 4.48 -15.53 8.21
CA LEU A 235 3.46 -14.57 7.80
C LEU A 235 3.80 -14.03 6.42
N TYR A 236 2.93 -14.29 5.45
CA TYR A 236 3.05 -13.75 4.10
C TYR A 236 2.03 -12.63 3.90
N GLU A 237 2.50 -11.46 3.48
CA GLU A 237 1.64 -10.31 3.21
C GLU A 237 2.21 -9.51 2.03
N ALA A 238 1.33 -9.10 1.11
CA ALA A 238 1.71 -8.30 -0.04
C ALA A 238 1.80 -6.80 0.28
N GLU A 239 1.11 -6.34 1.32
CA GLU A 239 1.11 -4.94 1.79
C GLU A 239 2.09 -4.76 2.96
N ALA A 240 3.27 -4.17 2.70
CA ALA A 240 4.31 -3.94 3.70
C ALA A 240 3.79 -3.15 4.92
N ARG A 241 2.84 -2.23 4.68
CA ARG A 241 2.19 -1.46 5.74
C ARG A 241 1.43 -2.34 6.73
N ALA A 242 0.80 -3.41 6.26
CA ALA A 242 0.06 -4.36 7.08
C ALA A 242 1.03 -5.32 7.79
N LEU A 243 2.04 -5.84 7.08
CA LEU A 243 3.05 -6.73 7.66
C LEU A 243 3.82 -6.10 8.83
N THR A 244 4.08 -4.80 8.76
CA THR A 244 4.70 -4.04 9.84
C THR A 244 3.83 -4.03 11.11
N LEU A 245 2.51 -3.92 10.95
CA LEU A 245 1.56 -4.00 12.07
C LEU A 245 1.44 -5.42 12.61
N ALA A 246 1.44 -6.44 11.74
CA ALA A 246 1.47 -7.84 12.17
C ALA A 246 2.68 -8.11 13.08
N ARG A 247 3.86 -7.65 12.68
CA ARG A 247 5.07 -7.75 13.50
C ARG A 247 4.89 -7.10 14.88
N ARG A 248 4.36 -5.87 14.92
CA ARG A 248 4.12 -5.15 16.17
C ARG A 248 3.09 -5.86 17.06
N ASN A 249 2.00 -6.35 16.49
CA ASN A 249 0.91 -6.98 17.23
C ASN A 249 1.32 -8.33 17.82
N LEU A 250 2.10 -9.12 17.08
CA LEU A 250 2.51 -10.44 17.52
C LEU A 250 3.67 -10.41 18.51
N GLN A 251 4.47 -9.33 18.55
CA GLN A 251 5.50 -9.13 19.58
C GLN A 251 4.95 -9.17 21.01
N ALA A 252 3.67 -8.80 21.21
CA ALA A 252 3.04 -8.79 22.52
C ALA A 252 2.52 -10.18 22.95
N ILE A 253 2.57 -11.19 22.08
CA ILE A 253 2.02 -12.53 22.35
C ILE A 253 3.10 -13.41 22.97
N ALA A 254 2.83 -13.91 24.17
CA ALA A 254 3.69 -14.87 24.85
C ALA A 254 3.49 -16.28 24.26
N HIS A 255 4.20 -16.60 23.17
CA HIS A 255 4.25 -17.92 22.56
C HIS A 255 5.67 -18.27 22.11
N PRO A 256 6.17 -19.51 22.31
CA PRO A 256 7.54 -19.88 21.97
C PRO A 256 7.80 -20.09 20.46
N ALA A 257 6.80 -19.88 19.61
CA ALA A 257 6.92 -20.14 18.17
C ALA A 257 7.85 -19.13 17.50
N GLN A 258 8.67 -19.60 16.56
CA GLN A 258 9.51 -18.72 15.73
C GLN A 258 8.65 -18.06 14.65
N LEU A 259 8.62 -16.72 14.61
CA LEU A 259 7.84 -15.96 13.64
C LEU A 259 8.72 -15.38 12.54
N GLN A 260 8.37 -15.62 11.28
CA GLN A 260 9.00 -14.99 10.12
C GLN A 260 7.98 -14.13 9.37
N TYR A 261 8.46 -13.02 8.79
CA TYR A 261 7.61 -12.02 8.14
C TYR A 261 8.08 -11.80 6.73
N HIS A 262 7.24 -12.10 5.74
CA HIS A 262 7.58 -12.08 4.33
C HIS A 262 6.71 -11.08 3.57
N TRP A 263 7.34 -9.98 3.13
CA TRP A 263 6.71 -9.06 2.17
C TRP A 263 6.76 -9.70 0.79
N ARG A 264 5.69 -10.39 0.40
CA ARG A 264 5.68 -11.25 -0.79
C ARG A 264 4.30 -11.35 -1.42
N ASP A 265 4.26 -11.42 -2.75
CA ASP A 265 3.08 -11.85 -3.48
C ASP A 265 2.96 -13.39 -3.42
N VAL A 266 2.02 -13.88 -2.59
CA VAL A 266 1.74 -15.32 -2.46
C VAL A 266 1.34 -15.94 -3.80
N THR A 267 0.77 -15.18 -4.74
CA THR A 267 0.35 -15.72 -6.04
C THR A 267 1.52 -16.21 -6.90
N ALA A 268 2.75 -15.74 -6.61
CA ALA A 268 3.97 -16.21 -7.23
C ALA A 268 4.45 -17.58 -6.71
N GLY A 269 3.85 -18.09 -5.63
CA GLY A 269 4.23 -19.35 -4.98
C GLY A 269 5.12 -19.17 -3.76
N LEU A 270 5.27 -20.25 -2.98
CA LEU A 270 6.07 -20.31 -1.76
C LEU A 270 7.27 -21.23 -1.98
N GLY A 271 8.40 -20.91 -1.33
CA GLY A 271 9.63 -21.70 -1.40
C GLY A 271 9.77 -22.75 -0.29
N ALA A 272 8.80 -22.85 0.61
CA ALA A 272 8.81 -23.70 1.79
C ALA A 272 7.56 -24.58 1.85
N GLN A 273 7.64 -25.66 2.62
CA GLN A 273 6.52 -26.55 2.92
C GLN A 273 6.15 -26.47 4.41
N TYR A 274 4.86 -26.56 4.71
CA TYR A 274 4.27 -26.31 6.02
C TYR A 274 3.40 -27.48 6.48
N ASP A 275 3.33 -27.64 7.80
CA ASP A 275 2.45 -28.63 8.46
C ASP A 275 0.99 -28.18 8.46
N PHE A 276 0.76 -26.86 8.44
CA PHE A 276 -0.57 -26.26 8.31
C PHE A 276 -0.49 -24.90 7.63
N ILE A 277 -1.59 -24.47 7.01
CA ILE A 277 -1.72 -23.14 6.43
C ILE A 277 -3.07 -22.57 6.84
N VAL A 278 -3.08 -21.31 7.30
CA VAL A 278 -4.28 -20.50 7.51
C VAL A 278 -4.30 -19.37 6.49
N SER A 279 -5.47 -19.00 6.00
CA SER A 279 -5.61 -17.89 5.06
C SER A 279 -7.05 -17.40 5.01
N ASN A 280 -7.23 -16.08 4.96
CA ASN A 280 -8.44 -15.43 4.45
C ASN A 280 -8.04 -14.66 3.17
N PRO A 281 -8.05 -15.32 1.99
CA PRO A 281 -7.52 -14.73 0.77
C PRO A 281 -8.27 -13.46 0.34
N PRO A 282 -7.59 -12.49 -0.29
CA PRO A 282 -8.25 -11.31 -0.82
C PRO A 282 -9.15 -11.69 -2.01
N PHE A 283 -10.33 -11.07 -2.06
CA PHE A 283 -11.31 -11.22 -3.15
C PHE A 283 -11.38 -10.00 -4.08
N HIS A 284 -10.72 -8.90 -3.70
CA HIS A 284 -10.55 -7.69 -4.51
C HIS A 284 -9.08 -7.25 -4.55
N THR A 285 -8.69 -6.55 -5.61
CA THR A 285 -7.41 -5.81 -5.65
C THR A 285 -7.59 -4.41 -5.06
N PRO A 286 -6.53 -3.58 -4.95
CA PRO A 286 -6.71 -2.15 -4.70
C PRO A 286 -7.68 -1.45 -5.67
N SER A 287 -7.93 -2.05 -6.84
CA SER A 287 -9.00 -1.65 -7.76
C SER A 287 -10.29 -2.44 -7.49
N ARG A 288 -11.44 -1.78 -7.70
CA ARG A 288 -12.80 -2.31 -7.47
C ARG A 288 -13.21 -3.53 -8.32
N ALA A 289 -12.30 -4.11 -9.08
CA ALA A 289 -12.55 -5.31 -9.88
C ALA A 289 -12.51 -6.55 -9.00
N ASP A 290 -13.54 -7.39 -9.14
CA ASP A 290 -13.56 -8.73 -8.57
C ASP A 290 -12.43 -9.55 -9.19
N ARG A 291 -11.61 -10.14 -8.32
CA ARG A 291 -10.44 -10.92 -8.71
C ARG A 291 -10.48 -12.28 -8.02
N PRO A 292 -11.51 -13.11 -8.29
CA PRO A 292 -11.61 -14.44 -7.71
C PRO A 292 -10.41 -15.33 -8.07
N ASP A 293 -9.73 -15.02 -9.18
CA ASP A 293 -8.49 -15.67 -9.60
C ASP A 293 -7.38 -15.55 -8.56
N ILE A 294 -7.32 -14.45 -7.79
CA ILE A 294 -6.32 -14.29 -6.72
C ILE A 294 -6.61 -15.27 -5.58
N GLY A 295 -7.86 -15.32 -5.10
CA GLY A 295 -8.26 -16.27 -4.06
C GLY A 295 -8.05 -17.73 -4.50
N GLN A 296 -8.42 -18.07 -5.73
CA GLN A 296 -8.15 -19.39 -6.32
C GLN A 296 -6.65 -19.70 -6.34
N ARG A 297 -5.81 -18.72 -6.69
CA ARG A 297 -4.36 -18.91 -6.72
C ARG A 297 -3.79 -19.09 -5.32
N PHE A 298 -4.29 -18.39 -4.30
CA PHE A 298 -3.91 -18.62 -2.90
C PHE A 298 -4.18 -20.06 -2.48
N ILE A 299 -5.37 -20.59 -2.79
CA ILE A 299 -5.73 -21.99 -2.49
C ILE A 299 -4.77 -22.96 -3.19
N ALA A 300 -4.50 -22.75 -4.48
CA ALA A 300 -3.58 -23.60 -5.23
C ALA A 300 -2.15 -23.57 -4.65
N VAL A 301 -1.68 -22.39 -4.25
CA VAL A 301 -0.35 -22.22 -3.61
C VAL A 301 -0.31 -22.86 -2.23
N ALA A 302 -1.38 -22.73 -1.43
CA ALA A 302 -1.48 -23.41 -0.15
C ALA A 302 -1.41 -24.93 -0.32
N ALA A 303 -2.17 -25.50 -1.26
CA ALA A 303 -2.13 -26.94 -1.56
C ALA A 303 -0.74 -27.42 -2.01
N GLN A 304 0.00 -26.60 -2.75
CA GLN A 304 1.38 -26.91 -3.19
C GLN A 304 2.41 -26.84 -2.06
N ALA A 305 2.12 -26.08 -1.01
CA ALA A 305 3.02 -25.80 0.10
C ALA A 305 2.68 -26.60 1.37
N LEU A 306 1.67 -27.46 1.35
CA LEU A 306 1.39 -28.40 2.45
C LEU A 306 2.22 -29.69 2.28
N ARG A 307 2.68 -30.25 3.40
CA ARG A 307 3.38 -31.55 3.46
C ARG A 307 2.43 -32.74 3.32
#